data_AF-A0A973PGM1-F1
#
_entry.id   AF-A0A973PGM1-F1
#
_cell.length_a   1.000
_cell.length_b   1.000
_cell.length_c   1.000
_cell.angle_alpha   90.00
_cell.angle_beta   90.00
_cell.angle_gamma   90.00
#
_symmetry.space_group_name_H-M   'P 1'
#
loop_
_entity.id
_entity.type
_entity.pdbx_description
1 polymer ?
#
loop_
_entity_poly.entity_id
_entity_poly.type
_entity_poly.pdbx_seq_one_letter_code
_entity_poly.pdbx_strand_id
1 'polypeptide(L)'
;VRAALAADFASPISNAGTTNVAFINADYTLTLARLPEGEHVGVESTGHLSADGIATGQCTLHDRVGPVGYCVVSAVANQGL
;
A
#
# COMPACT_ATOMS: atom_id res chain seq x y z
N VAL A 1 -7.05 -13.73 5.17
CA VAL A 1 -6.68 -13.68 3.73
C VAL A 1 -7.10 -12.38 3.06
N ARG A 2 -8.37 -11.95 3.13
CA ARG A 2 -8.86 -10.72 2.45
C ARG A 2 -8.02 -9.47 2.73
N ALA A 3 -7.71 -9.18 3.99
CA ALA A 3 -6.89 -8.02 4.34
C ALA A 3 -5.47 -8.08 3.77
N ALA A 4 -4.84 -9.26 3.77
CA ALA A 4 -3.52 -9.45 3.18
C ALA A 4 -3.55 -9.27 1.65
N LEU A 5 -4.56 -9.82 0.98
CA LEU A 5 -4.77 -9.61 -0.45
C LEU A 5 -5.02 -8.13 -0.78
N ALA A 6 -5.84 -7.44 0.03
CA ALA A 6 -6.09 -6.01 -0.14
C ALA A 6 -4.83 -5.19 0.09
N ALA A 7 -3.98 -5.56 1.06
CA ALA A 7 -2.73 -4.86 1.34
C ALA A 7 -1.73 -4.92 0.19
N ASP A 8 -1.81 -5.91 -0.71
CA ASP A 8 -0.99 -5.98 -1.92
C ASP A 8 -1.24 -4.77 -2.85
N PHE A 9 -2.47 -4.23 -2.86
CA PHE A 9 -2.81 -3.00 -3.58
C PHE A 9 -2.15 -1.75 -3.00
N ALA A 10 -1.59 -1.81 -1.79
CA ALA A 10 -0.84 -0.67 -1.25
C ALA A 10 0.34 -0.30 -2.15
N SER A 11 0.98 -1.28 -2.81
CA SER A 11 2.09 -1.03 -3.73
C SER A 11 1.67 -0.17 -4.93
N PRO A 12 0.77 -0.62 -5.83
CA PRO A 12 0.38 0.19 -6.99
C PRO A 12 -0.33 1.50 -6.60
N ILE A 13 -1.06 1.55 -5.49
CA ILE A 13 -1.76 2.78 -5.07
C ILE A 13 -0.76 3.82 -4.53
N SER A 14 0.22 3.40 -3.73
CA SER A 14 1.22 4.33 -3.17
C SER A 14 2.36 4.67 -4.14
N ASN A 15 2.60 3.85 -5.17
CA ASN A 15 3.70 4.02 -6.13
C ASN A 15 3.23 4.31 -7.56
N ALA A 16 1.95 4.63 -7.77
CA ALA A 16 1.44 5.06 -9.06
C ALA A 16 2.14 6.35 -9.52
N GLY A 17 2.63 6.34 -10.76
CA GLY A 17 2.98 7.55 -11.50
C GLY A 17 1.81 8.04 -12.36
N THR A 18 2.05 9.09 -13.14
CA THR A 18 1.03 9.69 -14.02
C THR A 18 0.61 8.80 -15.18
N THR A 19 1.51 7.92 -15.64
CA THR A 19 1.29 7.06 -16.82
C THR A 19 1.45 5.59 -16.51
N ASN A 20 2.40 5.24 -15.64
CA ASN A 20 2.74 3.87 -15.25
C ASN A 20 3.02 3.81 -13.74
N VAL A 21 3.23 2.59 -13.22
CA VAL A 21 3.76 2.41 -11.87
C VAL A 21 5.21 2.89 -11.83
N ALA A 22 5.48 3.91 -11.02
CA ALA A 22 6.79 4.56 -10.94
C ALA A 22 7.80 3.79 -10.10
N PHE A 23 7.33 3.00 -9.13
CA PHE A 23 8.18 2.16 -8.27
C PHE A 23 7.58 0.76 -8.09
N ILE A 24 8.41 -0.27 -8.20
CA ILE A 24 8.02 -1.66 -7.90
C ILE A 24 8.35 -1.97 -6.46
N ASN A 25 7.42 -2.56 -5.73
CA ASN A 25 7.66 -2.98 -4.35
C ASN A 25 8.75 -4.05 -4.28
N ALA A 26 9.69 -3.83 -3.37
CA ALA A 26 10.62 -4.87 -2.92
C ALA A 26 10.03 -5.63 -1.72
N ASP A 27 9.31 -4.94 -0.86
CA ASP A 27 8.65 -5.49 0.33
C ASP A 27 7.37 -4.71 0.67
N TYR A 28 6.43 -5.36 1.35
CA TYR A 28 5.39 -4.67 2.09
C TYR A 28 5.10 -5.37 3.41
N THR A 29 4.82 -4.57 4.44
CA THR A 29 4.47 -5.06 5.77
C THR A 29 3.08 -4.57 6.16
N LEU A 30 2.15 -5.51 6.32
CA LEU A 30 0.82 -5.26 6.85
C LEU A 30 0.80 -5.50 8.37
N THR A 31 0.34 -4.49 9.12
CA THR A 31 0.04 -4.62 10.55
C THR A 31 -1.43 -4.33 10.79
N LEU A 32 -2.09 -5.15 11.60
CA LEU A 32 -3.51 -5.01 11.94
C LEU A 32 -3.65 -4.76 13.44
N ALA A 33 -4.31 -3.67 13.80
CA ALA A 33 -4.64 -3.37 15.20
C ALA A 33 -5.84 -4.20 15.69
N ARG A 34 -6.69 -4.66 14.75
CA ARG A 34 -7.85 -5.51 15.00
C ARG A 34 -8.20 -6.32 13.75
N LEU A 35 -9.09 -7.31 13.90
CA LEU A 35 -9.63 -8.03 12.75
C LEU A 35 -10.63 -7.13 11.99
N PRO A 36 -10.64 -7.16 10.64
CA PRO A 36 -11.64 -6.45 9.84
C PRO A 36 -13.03 -7.06 9.99
N GLU A 37 -14.05 -6.21 9.96
CA GLU A 37 -15.47 -6.58 10.02
C GLU A 37 -16.13 -6.55 8.64
N GLY A 38 -16.85 -7.63 8.33
CA GLY A 38 -17.53 -7.78 7.04
C GLY A 38 -16.59 -8.21 5.92
N GLU A 39 -16.95 -7.89 4.68
CA GLU A 39 -16.29 -8.44 3.49
C GLU A 39 -15.45 -7.44 2.70
N HIS A 40 -15.74 -6.15 2.85
CA HIS A 40 -15.06 -5.08 2.13
C HIS A 40 -13.85 -4.60 2.93
N VAL A 41 -12.73 -4.43 2.23
CA VAL A 41 -11.52 -3.80 2.77
C VAL A 41 -11.21 -2.61 1.87
N GLY A 42 -11.25 -1.42 2.44
CA GLY A 42 -10.79 -0.20 1.79
C GLY A 42 -9.27 -0.05 1.95
N VAL A 43 -8.63 0.53 0.95
CA VAL A 43 -7.19 0.86 0.97
C VAL A 43 -7.06 2.32 0.55
N GLU A 44 -6.43 3.12 1.39
CA GLU A 44 -6.21 4.54 1.16
C GLU A 44 -4.72 4.81 1.21
N SER A 45 -4.14 5.35 0.13
CA SER A 45 -2.78 5.88 0.20
C SER A 45 -2.76 7.15 1.02
N THR A 46 -1.84 7.17 1.97
CA THR A 46 -1.74 8.20 3.02
C THR A 46 -0.35 8.82 3.08
N GLY A 47 0.61 8.28 2.31
CA GLY A 47 1.95 8.84 2.21
C GLY A 47 2.77 8.17 1.13
N HIS A 48 3.64 8.95 0.49
CA HIS A 48 4.68 8.49 -0.42
C HIS A 48 5.88 9.43 -0.31
N LEU A 49 7.07 8.86 -0.18
CA LEU A 49 8.33 9.58 -0.27
C LEU A 49 9.28 8.79 -1.15
N SER A 50 10.11 9.49 -1.92
CA SER A 50 11.17 8.87 -2.71
C SER A 50 12.42 9.73 -2.79
N ALA A 51 13.57 9.07 -2.85
CA ALA A 51 14.89 9.67 -3.03
C ALA A 51 15.83 8.63 -3.63
N ASP A 52 16.69 9.04 -4.56
CA ASP A 52 17.76 8.22 -5.15
C ASP A 52 17.30 6.83 -5.65
N GLY A 53 16.10 6.78 -6.25
CA GLY A 53 15.53 5.55 -6.79
C GLY A 53 14.93 4.59 -5.76
N ILE A 54 14.86 4.97 -4.49
CA ILE A 54 14.17 4.24 -3.42
C ILE A 54 12.90 4.99 -3.05
N ALA A 55 11.82 4.25 -2.77
CA ALA A 55 10.57 4.80 -2.30
C ALA A 55 10.05 4.09 -1.06
N THR A 56 9.33 4.84 -0.22
CA THR A 56 8.48 4.30 0.83
C THR A 56 7.06 4.83 0.67
N GLY A 57 6.09 3.93 0.78
CA GLY A 57 4.66 4.23 0.72
C GLY A 57 3.95 3.79 1.99
N GLN A 58 2.87 4.49 2.36
CA GLN A 58 2.00 4.11 3.46
C GLN A 58 0.54 4.12 3.00
N CYS A 59 -0.16 3.00 3.25
CA CYS A 59 -1.61 2.93 3.13
C CYS A 59 -2.28 2.64 4.47
N THR A 60 -3.45 3.25 4.68
CA THR A 60 -4.38 2.86 5.75
C THR A 60 -5.38 1.86 5.19
N LEU A 61 -5.60 0.76 5.92
CA LEU A 61 -6.65 -0.21 5.60
C LEU A 61 -7.87 0.09 6.46
N HIS A 62 -9.05 0.02 5.83
CA HIS A 62 -10.33 0.31 6.46
C HIS A 62 -11.31 -0.85 6.27
N ASP A 63 -12.22 -1.01 7.21
CA ASP A 63 -13.49 -1.70 6.99
C ASP A 63 -14.67 -0.72 7.15
N ARG A 64 -15.90 -1.21 7.25
CA ARG A 64 -17.09 -0.34 7.39
C ARG A 64 -17.15 0.43 8.72
N VAL A 65 -16.36 0.02 9.72
CA VAL A 65 -16.32 0.62 11.06
C VAL A 65 -15.13 1.58 11.19
N GLY A 66 -14.20 1.57 10.24
CA GLY A 66 -13.09 2.52 10.13
C GLY A 66 -11.74 1.83 9.96
N PRO A 67 -10.63 2.48 10.37
CA PRO A 67 -9.29 1.91 10.23
C PRO A 67 -9.14 0.57 10.96
N VAL A 68 -8.45 -0.37 10.31
CA VAL A 68 -8.09 -1.69 10.86
C VAL A 68 -6.59 -1.86 11.01
N GLY A 69 -5.78 -1.09 10.28
CA GLY A 69 -4.33 -1.21 10.29
C GLY A 69 -3.64 -0.43 9.17
N TYR A 70 -2.35 -0.67 9.02
CA TYR A 70 -1.49 0.02 8.07
C TYR A 70 -0.68 -0.97 7.23
N CYS A 71 -0.42 -0.58 5.99
CA CYS A 71 0.54 -1.24 5.12
C CYS A 71 1.66 -0.26 4.77
N VAL A 72 2.90 -0.62 5.09
CA VAL A 72 4.10 0.14 4.66
C VAL A 72 4.75 -0.63 3.52
N VAL A 73 5.07 0.07 2.44
CA VAL A 73 5.70 -0.47 1.24
C VAL A 73 7.10 0.11 1.12
N SER A 74 8.08 -0.75 0.83
CA SER A 74 9.40 -0.34 0.37
C SER A 74 9.53 -0.70 -1.10
N ALA A 75 10.00 0.23 -1.93
CA ALA A 75 9.99 0.08 -3.37
C ALA A 75 11.25 0.67 -4.02
N VAL A 76 11.52 0.24 -5.24
CA VAL A 76 12.64 0.71 -6.08
C VAL A 76 12.10 1.27 -7.38
N ALA A 77 12.79 2.27 -7.93
CA ALA A 77 12.36 2.95 -9.15
C ALA A 77 12.20 1.95 -10.29
N ASN A 78 11.05 2.00 -10.94
CA ASN A 78 10.71 1.16 -12.06
C ASN A 78 11.17 1.85 -13.36
N GLN A 79 12.47 1.82 -13.63
CA GLN A 79 13.04 2.39 -14.87
C GLN A 79 12.80 1.44 -16.05
N GLY A 80 11.55 1.33 -16.46
CA GLY A 80 11.14 0.43 -17.54
C GLY A 80 9.73 0.75 -18.03
N LEU A 81 9.62 1.83 -18.81
CA LEU A 81 8.86 1.98 -20.06
C LEU A 81 9.19 3.36 -20.66
#